data_AF-A0AA45A848-F1
#
_entry.id   AF-A0AA45A848-F1
#
_cell.length_a   1.000
_cell.length_b   1.000
_cell.length_c   1.000
_cell.angle_alpha   90.00
_cell.angle_beta   90.00
_cell.angle_gamma   90.00
#
_symmetry.space_group_name_H-M   'P 1'
#
loop_
_entity.id
_entity.type
_entity.pdbx_description
1 polymer ?
#
loop_
_entity_poly.entity_id
_entity_poly.type
_entity_poly.pdbx_seq_one_letter_code
_entity_poly.pdbx_strand_id
1 'polypeptide(L)'
;MLPKLYKFRTLHDRNIQSISECSLWFDYAKTFNNPFESNHIFDPTLQNEFKVMCFSQSSDHPILWSQYGDSFKGMCIEYDLNHYDGETNLNCFKVQYEDDPTRFTLPSDQDLQGSDLGTALFKIKHSNWRYEEEYRWVLHDDELIGNKLYLNKECLSAVILSEHAPPDRKLKVLMICQSLGIPVKHAIARQNSCTFEVVN
;
A
#
# COMPACT_ATOMS: atom_id res chain seq x y z
N MET A 1 5.02 15.82 6.13
CA MET A 1 4.59 14.72 7.03
C MET A 1 3.53 13.94 6.29
N LEU A 2 3.70 12.62 6.17
CA LEU A 2 2.75 11.73 5.51
C LEU A 2 1.53 11.50 6.42
N PRO A 3 0.33 11.29 5.86
CA PRO A 3 -0.82 10.84 6.65
C PRO A 3 -0.61 9.40 7.15
N LYS A 4 -1.52 8.92 8.00
CA LYS A 4 -1.64 7.47 8.23
C LYS A 4 -2.04 6.79 6.92
N LEU A 5 -1.38 5.68 6.61
CA LEU A 5 -1.56 4.94 5.37
C LEU A 5 -2.00 3.51 5.65
N TYR A 6 -2.80 2.96 4.77
CA TYR A 6 -3.52 1.71 5.01
C TYR A 6 -3.21 0.68 3.93
N LYS A 7 -2.85 -0.54 4.35
CA LYS A 7 -2.66 -1.67 3.43
C LYS A 7 -3.58 -2.83 3.79
N PHE A 8 -4.54 -3.07 2.92
CA PHE A 8 -5.41 -4.23 2.98
C PHE A 8 -4.66 -5.49 2.53
N ARG A 9 -4.81 -6.58 3.28
CA ARG A 9 -4.12 -7.84 3.05
C ARG A 9 -5.02 -9.02 3.40
N THR A 10 -4.83 -10.13 2.68
CA THR A 10 -5.35 -11.43 3.13
C THR A 10 -4.63 -11.88 4.39
N LEU A 11 -5.27 -12.74 5.16
CA LEU A 11 -4.67 -13.34 6.35
C LEU A 11 -3.77 -14.56 6.03
N HIS A 12 -3.13 -14.62 4.87
CA HIS A 12 -2.16 -15.66 4.53
C HIS A 12 -0.88 -15.57 5.38
N ASP A 13 -0.16 -16.67 5.57
CA ASP A 13 1.00 -16.73 6.48
C ASP A 13 2.06 -15.69 6.14
N ARG A 14 2.33 -15.45 4.86
CA ARG A 14 3.28 -14.42 4.42
C ARG A 14 2.92 -12.99 4.87
N ASN A 15 1.63 -12.65 4.89
CA ASN A 15 1.16 -11.32 5.28
C ASN A 15 1.08 -11.17 6.81
N ILE A 16 0.83 -12.27 7.52
CA ILE A 16 0.93 -12.27 8.98
C ILE A 16 2.40 -12.18 9.41
N GLN A 17 3.29 -12.89 8.71
CA GLN A 17 4.73 -12.85 8.94
C GLN A 17 5.30 -11.43 8.76
N SER A 18 4.79 -10.64 7.80
CA SER A 18 5.24 -9.26 7.62
C SER A 18 4.91 -8.35 8.81
N ILE A 19 3.88 -8.67 9.61
CA ILE A 19 3.64 -7.98 10.89
C ILE A 19 4.72 -8.34 11.89
N SER A 20 5.02 -9.64 12.06
CA SER A 20 6.04 -10.10 13.01
C SER A 20 7.43 -9.58 12.69
N GLU A 21 7.73 -9.39 11.41
CA GLU A 21 9.01 -8.88 10.92
C GLU A 21 9.03 -7.36 10.75
N CYS A 22 7.91 -6.67 11.00
CA CYS A 22 7.74 -5.24 10.70
C CYS A 22 8.25 -4.89 9.28
N SER A 23 7.75 -5.60 8.27
CA SER A 23 8.28 -5.51 6.91
C SER A 23 7.21 -5.24 5.85
N LEU A 24 7.66 -4.75 4.70
CA LEU A 24 6.88 -4.53 3.49
C LEU A 24 7.44 -5.38 2.35
N TRP A 25 6.55 -5.94 1.53
CA TRP A 25 6.92 -6.64 0.29
C TRP A 25 6.57 -5.79 -0.93
N PHE A 26 7.56 -5.17 -1.56
CA PHE A 26 7.38 -4.37 -2.76
C PHE A 26 7.22 -5.25 -3.99
N ASP A 27 6.33 -4.86 -4.89
CA ASP A 27 6.11 -5.55 -6.15
C ASP A 27 6.85 -4.84 -7.28
N TYR A 28 7.38 -5.59 -8.25
CA TYR A 28 7.97 -4.98 -9.44
C TYR A 28 6.88 -4.26 -10.24
N ALA A 29 7.15 -3.02 -10.70
CA ALA A 29 6.14 -2.24 -11.43
C ALA A 29 5.63 -2.97 -12.68
N LYS A 30 6.50 -3.70 -13.39
CA LYS A 30 6.13 -4.55 -14.54
C LYS A 30 5.08 -5.64 -14.25
N THR A 31 4.80 -5.94 -12.98
CA THR A 31 3.82 -6.95 -12.57
C THR A 31 2.43 -6.37 -12.30
N PHE A 32 2.27 -5.05 -12.45
CA PHE A 32 0.97 -4.41 -12.30
C PHE A 32 0.02 -4.92 -13.38
N ASN A 33 -1.10 -5.48 -12.94
CA ASN A 33 -2.08 -6.13 -13.79
C ASN A 33 -3.19 -5.19 -14.30
N ASN A 34 -3.16 -3.91 -13.91
CA ASN A 34 -4.13 -2.93 -14.36
C ASN A 34 -3.70 -2.38 -15.74
N PRO A 35 -4.45 -2.65 -16.82
CA PRO A 35 -4.12 -2.19 -18.17
C PRO A 35 -4.34 -0.68 -18.37
N PHE A 36 -4.95 0.01 -17.39
CA PHE A 36 -5.25 1.44 -17.43
C PHE A 36 -4.30 2.27 -16.55
N GLU A 37 -3.19 1.69 -16.12
CA GLU A 37 -2.12 2.45 -15.46
C GLU A 37 -1.38 3.34 -16.47
N SER A 38 -0.98 4.54 -16.05
CA SER A 38 -0.33 5.51 -16.95
C SER A 38 1.04 5.05 -17.43
N ASN A 39 1.70 4.15 -16.71
CA ASN A 39 3.02 3.62 -17.07
C ASN A 39 3.04 2.82 -18.38
N HIS A 40 1.88 2.36 -18.90
CA HIS A 40 1.79 1.75 -20.22
C HIS A 40 1.98 2.75 -21.37
N ILE A 41 1.90 4.05 -21.08
CA ILE A 41 2.08 5.14 -22.05
C ILE A 41 3.58 5.44 -22.26
N PHE A 42 4.41 5.10 -21.27
CA PHE A 42 5.86 5.29 -21.30
C PHE A 42 6.56 4.02 -21.79
N ASP A 43 7.87 4.10 -22.04
CA ASP A 43 8.66 2.93 -22.43
C ASP A 43 8.42 1.79 -21.41
N PRO A 44 7.79 0.67 -21.84
CA PRO A 44 7.45 -0.42 -20.93
C PRO A 44 8.67 -1.03 -20.25
N THR A 45 9.86 -0.84 -20.81
CA THR A 45 11.11 -1.35 -20.23
C THR A 45 11.48 -0.64 -18.93
N LEU A 46 11.12 0.64 -18.76
CA LEU A 46 11.37 1.40 -17.53
C LEU A 46 10.65 0.79 -16.32
N GLN A 47 9.53 0.10 -16.52
CA GLN A 47 8.82 -0.58 -15.44
C GLN A 47 9.62 -1.73 -14.81
N ASN A 48 10.68 -2.20 -15.48
CA ASN A 48 11.57 -3.22 -14.93
C ASN A 48 12.51 -2.69 -13.85
N GLU A 49 12.73 -1.37 -13.83
CA GLU A 49 13.72 -0.70 -13.00
C GLU A 49 13.12 -0.22 -11.68
N PHE A 50 11.82 -0.39 -11.45
CA PHE A 50 11.14 0.10 -10.26
C PHE A 50 10.35 -0.96 -9.51
N LYS A 51 10.33 -0.79 -8.19
CA LYS A 51 9.53 -1.52 -7.21
C LYS A 51 8.55 -0.57 -6.55
N VAL A 52 7.31 -1.01 -6.34
CA VAL A 52 6.22 -0.16 -5.85
C VAL A 52 5.48 -0.83 -4.71
N MET A 53 5.19 -0.04 -3.67
CA MET A 53 4.25 -0.38 -2.60
C MET A 53 3.10 0.63 -2.61
N CYS A 54 1.87 0.14 -2.77
CA CYS A 54 0.67 0.97 -2.80
C CYS A 54 -0.09 0.90 -1.47
N PHE A 55 -0.49 2.04 -0.94
CA PHE A 55 -1.33 2.20 0.24
C PHE A 55 -2.59 2.98 -0.12
N SER A 56 -3.58 2.96 0.76
CA SER A 56 -4.77 3.83 0.73
C SER A 56 -4.69 4.84 1.87
N GLN A 57 -5.28 6.01 1.69
CA GLN A 57 -5.54 6.94 2.80
C GLN A 57 -6.80 6.56 3.61
N SER A 58 -7.70 5.75 3.04
CA SER A 58 -8.91 5.23 3.69
C SER A 58 -8.73 3.80 4.19
N SER A 59 -9.26 3.52 5.38
CA SER A 59 -9.38 2.18 5.97
C SER A 59 -10.81 1.63 6.00
N ASP A 60 -11.79 2.45 5.65
CA ASP A 60 -13.23 2.19 5.81
C ASP A 60 -13.98 1.92 4.50
N HIS A 61 -13.32 2.09 3.35
CA HIS A 61 -13.97 1.97 2.06
C HIS A 61 -14.35 0.51 1.72
N PRO A 62 -15.62 0.20 1.44
CA PRO A 62 -16.08 -1.18 1.25
C PRO A 62 -15.47 -1.87 0.03
N ILE A 63 -15.21 -1.12 -1.05
CA ILE A 63 -14.56 -1.68 -2.25
C ILE A 63 -13.13 -2.15 -1.94
N LEU A 64 -12.40 -1.44 -1.08
CA LEU A 64 -11.04 -1.82 -0.69
C LEU A 64 -11.05 -3.09 0.17
N TRP A 65 -11.99 -3.21 1.12
CA TRP A 65 -12.19 -4.45 1.86
C TRP A 65 -12.63 -5.62 0.97
N SER A 66 -13.44 -5.37 -0.05
CA SER A 66 -13.87 -6.39 -1.01
C SER A 66 -12.70 -6.89 -1.86
N GLN A 67 -11.94 -5.98 -2.47
CA GLN A 67 -10.91 -6.30 -3.46
C GLN A 67 -9.58 -6.70 -2.82
N TYR A 68 -9.14 -5.94 -1.81
CA TYR A 68 -7.82 -6.10 -1.21
C TYR A 68 -7.88 -6.65 0.23
N GLY A 69 -9.02 -6.54 0.89
CA GLY A 69 -9.29 -7.10 2.22
C GLY A 69 -9.84 -8.52 2.19
N ASP A 70 -9.47 -9.32 1.19
CA ASP A 70 -9.81 -10.74 1.05
C ASP A 70 -11.33 -11.00 1.04
N SER A 71 -12.08 -10.26 0.21
CA SER A 71 -13.54 -10.32 0.19
C SER A 71 -14.13 -10.19 1.60
N PHE A 72 -13.69 -9.14 2.31
CA PHE A 72 -14.05 -8.83 3.69
C PHE A 72 -13.56 -9.82 4.75
N LYS A 73 -12.68 -10.78 4.46
CA LYS A 73 -12.17 -11.77 5.45
C LYS A 73 -10.75 -11.50 5.91
N GLY A 74 -10.13 -10.44 5.40
CA GLY A 74 -8.73 -10.12 5.63
C GLY A 74 -8.51 -9.17 6.80
N MET A 75 -7.45 -8.38 6.66
CA MET A 75 -7.05 -7.34 7.59
C MET A 75 -6.63 -6.08 6.82
N CYS A 76 -6.51 -4.98 7.54
CA CYS A 76 -5.89 -3.76 7.07
C CYS A 76 -4.82 -3.31 8.07
N ILE A 77 -3.60 -3.06 7.60
CA ILE A 77 -2.50 -2.60 8.45
C ILE A 77 -2.38 -1.08 8.31
N GLU A 78 -2.39 -0.38 9.44
CA GLU A 78 -2.19 1.07 9.54
C GLU A 78 -0.71 1.38 9.74
N TYR A 79 -0.18 2.23 8.88
CA TYR A 79 1.22 2.64 8.86
C TYR A 79 1.38 4.12 9.17
N ASP A 80 2.45 4.45 9.89
CA ASP A 80 2.98 5.81 10.03
C ASP A 80 4.43 5.84 9.54
N LEU A 81 4.58 6.10 8.25
CA LEU A 81 5.87 6.10 7.60
C LEU A 81 6.74 7.31 7.99
N ASN A 82 6.24 8.26 8.80
CA ASN A 82 7.08 9.33 9.34
C ASN A 82 8.08 8.80 10.39
N HIS A 83 7.87 7.58 10.89
CA HIS A 83 8.82 6.89 11.78
C HIS A 83 9.88 6.08 11.03
N TYR A 84 9.86 6.07 9.70
CA TYR A 84 10.85 5.35 8.92
C TYR A 84 12.20 6.09 8.94
N ASP A 85 13.26 5.40 9.37
CA ASP A 85 14.63 5.91 9.43
C ASP A 85 15.65 5.04 8.68
N GLY A 86 15.16 4.12 7.84
CA GLY A 86 16.01 3.23 7.05
C GLY A 86 16.73 3.91 5.89
N GLU A 87 17.58 3.15 5.21
CA GLU A 87 18.50 3.68 4.18
C GLU A 87 17.83 3.92 2.81
N THR A 88 16.72 3.25 2.51
CA THR A 88 16.07 3.39 1.19
C THR A 88 15.31 4.70 1.11
N ASN A 89 15.28 5.33 -0.05
CA ASN A 89 14.60 6.61 -0.18
C ASN A 89 13.08 6.47 0.10
N LEU A 90 12.54 7.30 1.00
CA LEU A 90 11.09 7.37 1.26
C LEU A 90 10.40 8.22 0.17
N ASN A 91 10.47 7.76 -1.08
CA ASN A 91 9.75 8.37 -2.19
C ASN A 91 8.28 7.90 -2.20
N CYS A 92 7.52 8.36 -1.21
CA CYS A 92 6.10 8.05 -1.03
C CYS A 92 5.23 9.27 -1.34
N PHE A 93 4.36 9.16 -2.34
CA PHE A 93 3.54 10.27 -2.82
C PHE A 93 2.09 9.87 -3.07
N LYS A 94 1.19 10.86 -3.01
CA LYS A 94 -0.23 10.71 -3.35
C LYS A 94 -0.38 10.56 -4.87
N VAL A 95 -1.15 9.56 -5.29
CA VAL A 95 -1.54 9.36 -6.69
C VAL A 95 -2.49 10.48 -7.13
N GLN A 96 -2.29 10.96 -8.35
CA GLN A 96 -3.14 11.93 -9.03
C GLN A 96 -4.07 11.19 -10.00
N TYR A 97 -5.35 11.56 -9.97
CA TYR A 97 -6.41 10.87 -10.68
C TYR A 97 -6.91 11.69 -11.86
N GLU A 98 -6.74 11.16 -13.06
CA GLU A 98 -7.08 11.83 -14.32
C GLU A 98 -7.97 10.94 -15.21
N ASP A 99 -8.89 11.53 -15.97
CA ASP A 99 -9.74 10.78 -16.91
C ASP A 99 -8.99 10.42 -18.20
N ASP A 100 -7.99 11.23 -18.56
CA ASP A 100 -7.11 11.01 -19.71
C ASP A 100 -5.64 11.04 -19.26
N PRO A 101 -5.08 9.89 -18.84
CA PRO A 101 -3.71 9.79 -18.38
C PRO A 101 -2.67 10.12 -19.45
N THR A 102 -3.04 10.10 -20.74
CA THR A 102 -2.14 10.38 -21.87
C THR A 102 -1.75 11.84 -22.00
N ARG A 103 -2.46 12.73 -21.30
CA ARG A 103 -2.16 14.17 -21.28
C ARG A 103 -0.91 14.51 -20.48
N PHE A 104 -0.41 13.58 -19.66
CA PHE A 104 0.83 13.74 -18.94
C PHE A 104 2.01 13.33 -19.83
N THR A 105 2.74 14.32 -20.32
CA THR A 105 4.05 14.12 -20.94
C THR A 105 5.11 14.02 -19.83
N LEU A 106 6.02 13.04 -19.93
CA LEU A 106 7.24 13.10 -19.13
C LEU A 106 7.97 14.41 -19.45
N PRO A 107 8.49 15.13 -18.44
CA PRO A 107 9.52 16.12 -18.67
C PRO A 107 10.65 15.49 -19.49
N SER A 108 11.25 16.23 -20.41
CA SER A 108 12.32 15.73 -21.28
C SER A 108 13.36 14.94 -20.49
N ASP A 109 13.66 13.69 -20.93
CA ASP A 109 14.49 12.67 -20.26
C ASP A 109 15.88 13.15 -19.79
N GLN A 110 16.35 14.31 -20.24
CA GLN A 110 17.67 14.84 -19.91
C GLN A 110 17.79 15.35 -18.46
N ASP A 111 16.67 15.58 -17.74
CA ASP A 111 16.70 16.21 -16.41
C ASP A 111 16.19 15.34 -15.24
N LEU A 112 15.51 14.21 -15.49
CA LEU A 112 14.95 13.37 -14.43
C LEU A 112 15.83 12.13 -14.18
N GLN A 113 16.25 11.93 -12.93
CA GLN A 113 17.03 10.77 -12.52
C GLN A 113 16.43 10.14 -11.25
N GLY A 114 16.61 8.83 -11.09
CA GLY A 114 16.23 8.08 -9.89
C GLY A 114 14.77 8.30 -9.43
N SER A 115 14.59 8.85 -8.23
CA SER A 115 13.28 9.04 -7.59
C SER A 115 12.34 9.97 -8.35
N ASP A 116 12.88 10.97 -9.04
CA ASP A 116 12.07 11.95 -9.77
C ASP A 116 11.44 11.32 -11.01
N LEU A 117 12.19 10.44 -11.69
CA LEU A 117 11.69 9.62 -12.79
C LEU A 117 10.62 8.63 -12.30
N GLY A 118 10.90 7.89 -11.22
CA GLY A 118 9.92 6.96 -10.63
C GLY A 118 8.63 7.67 -10.22
N THR A 119 8.71 8.86 -9.64
CA THR A 119 7.54 9.68 -9.34
C THR A 119 6.77 10.02 -10.61
N ALA A 120 7.43 10.55 -11.64
CA ALA A 120 6.78 10.94 -12.88
C ALA A 120 6.05 9.76 -13.57
N LEU A 121 6.64 8.57 -13.56
CA LEU A 121 6.09 7.37 -14.19
C LEU A 121 4.84 6.83 -13.47
N PHE A 122 4.82 6.87 -12.14
CA PHE A 122 3.79 6.18 -11.33
C PHE A 122 2.81 7.11 -10.61
N LYS A 123 2.89 8.44 -10.82
CA LYS A 123 2.03 9.42 -10.15
C LYS A 123 0.59 9.44 -10.66
N ILE A 124 0.35 9.10 -11.92
CA ILE A 124 -0.97 9.22 -12.53
C ILE A 124 -1.70 7.88 -12.52
N LYS A 125 -2.99 7.92 -12.23
CA LYS A 125 -3.91 6.77 -12.35
C LYS A 125 -5.24 7.25 -12.90
N HIS A 126 -5.95 6.38 -13.60
CA HIS A 126 -7.27 6.75 -14.12
C HIS A 126 -8.28 7.05 -12.99
N SER A 127 -9.12 8.07 -13.16
CA SER A 127 -10.09 8.53 -12.14
C SER A 127 -11.08 7.48 -11.64
N ASN A 128 -11.33 6.41 -12.40
CA ASN A 128 -12.17 5.30 -11.95
C ASN A 128 -11.69 4.68 -10.62
N TRP A 129 -10.41 4.80 -10.29
CA TRP A 129 -9.82 4.31 -9.04
C TRP A 129 -9.66 5.40 -7.96
N ARG A 130 -10.28 6.57 -8.14
CA ARG A 130 -10.17 7.70 -7.18
C ARG A 130 -10.58 7.31 -5.76
N TYR A 131 -11.51 6.38 -5.62
CA TYR A 131 -11.98 5.84 -4.34
C TYR A 131 -10.88 5.14 -3.52
N GLU A 132 -9.75 4.78 -4.13
CA GLU A 132 -8.65 4.13 -3.42
C GLU A 132 -7.80 5.09 -2.61
N GLU A 133 -7.89 6.40 -2.89
CA GLU A 133 -7.08 7.44 -2.25
C GLU A 133 -5.59 7.05 -2.14
N GLU A 134 -5.05 6.56 -3.25
CA GLU A 134 -3.82 5.78 -3.28
C GLU A 134 -2.58 6.64 -2.99
N TYR A 135 -1.66 6.06 -2.23
CA TYR A 135 -0.28 6.52 -2.08
C TYR A 135 0.67 5.44 -2.58
N ARG A 136 1.71 5.82 -3.31
CA ARG A 136 2.73 4.90 -3.82
C ARG A 136 4.07 5.25 -3.23
N TRP A 137 4.73 4.26 -2.63
CA TRP A 137 6.16 4.30 -2.35
C TRP A 137 6.89 3.60 -3.47
N VAL A 138 7.67 4.36 -4.23
CA VAL A 138 8.43 3.88 -5.40
C VAL A 138 9.92 3.86 -5.07
N LEU A 139 10.55 2.73 -5.34
CA LEU A 139 12.00 2.54 -5.23
C LEU A 139 12.55 2.11 -6.60
N HIS A 140 13.74 2.58 -6.95
CA HIS A 140 14.51 1.96 -8.03
C HIS A 140 14.99 0.55 -7.61
N ASP A 141 15.21 -0.35 -8.56
CA ASP A 141 15.46 -1.78 -8.29
C ASP A 141 16.72 -1.99 -7.44
N ASP A 142 17.74 -1.15 -7.61
CA ASP A 142 19.01 -1.19 -6.89
C ASP A 142 18.94 -0.68 -5.44
N GLU A 143 17.90 0.08 -5.08
CA GLU A 143 17.70 0.59 -3.71
C GLU A 143 17.30 -0.52 -2.72
N LEU A 144 16.75 -1.64 -3.22
CA LEU A 144 16.25 -2.72 -2.37
C LEU A 144 16.74 -4.08 -2.88
N ILE A 145 17.61 -4.75 -2.11
CA ILE A 145 17.99 -6.13 -2.42
C ILE A 145 16.77 -7.05 -2.22
N GLY A 146 16.33 -7.70 -3.30
CA GLY A 146 15.09 -8.46 -3.30
C GLY A 146 13.86 -7.55 -3.21
N ASN A 147 12.83 -7.97 -2.49
CA ASN A 147 11.53 -7.29 -2.46
C ASN A 147 11.06 -6.94 -1.04
N LYS A 148 11.80 -7.36 -0.01
CA LYS A 148 11.41 -7.17 1.39
C LYS A 148 12.17 -6.01 2.00
N LEU A 149 11.45 -4.97 2.42
CA LEU A 149 11.98 -3.85 3.19
C LEU A 149 11.59 -4.01 4.65
N TYR A 150 12.56 -3.93 5.57
CA TYR A 150 12.29 -3.85 7.00
C TYR A 150 12.00 -2.41 7.42
N LEU A 151 11.07 -2.25 8.35
CA LEU A 151 10.66 -0.97 8.90
C LEU A 151 11.01 -0.90 10.38
N ASN A 152 11.14 0.32 10.89
CA ASN A 152 11.00 0.59 12.31
C ASN A 152 9.65 0.06 12.79
N LYS A 153 9.64 -0.52 13.98
CA LYS A 153 8.41 -1.07 14.59
C LYS A 153 7.32 -0.01 14.69
N GLU A 154 7.70 1.23 15.00
CA GLU A 154 6.85 2.40 15.14
C GLU A 154 6.12 2.75 13.83
N CYS A 155 6.62 2.28 12.67
CA CYS A 155 5.91 2.42 11.41
C CYS A 155 4.60 1.62 11.37
N LEU A 156 4.45 0.53 12.13
CA LEU A 156 3.19 -0.24 12.19
C LEU A 156 2.35 0.28 13.37
N SER A 157 1.45 1.22 13.08
CA SER A 157 0.65 1.91 14.11
C SER A 157 -0.51 1.07 14.64
N ALA A 158 -1.14 0.24 13.82
CA ALA A 158 -2.22 -0.67 14.23
C ALA A 158 -2.48 -1.76 13.18
N VAL A 159 -3.16 -2.84 13.59
CA VAL A 159 -3.77 -3.81 12.67
C VAL A 159 -5.28 -3.81 12.88
N ILE A 160 -6.03 -3.65 11.80
CA ILE A 160 -7.50 -3.66 11.78
C ILE A 160 -7.96 -5.01 11.25
N LEU A 161 -8.65 -5.79 12.07
CA LEU A 161 -9.19 -7.09 11.69
C LEU A 161 -10.66 -6.96 11.27
N SER A 162 -11.03 -7.61 10.16
CA SER A 162 -12.43 -7.74 9.78
C SER A 162 -13.23 -8.57 10.79
N GLU A 163 -14.50 -8.22 11.01
CA GLU A 163 -15.44 -9.08 11.73
C GLU A 163 -15.58 -10.49 11.12
N HIS A 164 -15.41 -10.64 9.79
CA HIS A 164 -15.51 -11.93 9.09
C HIS A 164 -14.19 -12.70 8.98
N ALA A 165 -13.09 -12.18 9.53
CA ALA A 165 -11.82 -12.90 9.47
C ALA A 165 -11.89 -14.26 10.23
N PRO A 166 -11.24 -15.33 9.72
CA PRO A 166 -11.27 -16.65 10.35
C PRO A 166 -10.70 -16.63 11.79
N PRO A 167 -11.34 -17.29 12.78
CA PRO A 167 -10.94 -17.20 14.19
C PRO A 167 -9.50 -17.61 14.49
N ASP A 168 -8.99 -18.67 13.86
CA ASP A 168 -7.63 -19.17 14.03
C ASP A 168 -6.60 -18.14 13.52
N ARG A 169 -6.89 -17.50 12.39
CA ARG A 169 -6.05 -16.44 11.81
C ARG A 169 -6.09 -15.16 12.63
N LYS A 170 -7.27 -14.76 13.11
CA LYS A 170 -7.43 -13.63 14.05
C LYS A 170 -6.58 -13.85 15.30
N LEU A 171 -6.65 -15.04 15.91
CA LEU A 171 -5.88 -15.38 17.10
C LEU A 171 -4.37 -15.25 16.84
N LYS A 172 -3.89 -15.75 15.71
CA LYS A 172 -2.48 -15.62 15.31
C LYS A 172 -2.05 -14.15 15.20
N VAL A 173 -2.86 -13.30 14.56
CA VAL A 173 -2.57 -11.85 14.46
C VAL A 173 -2.59 -11.18 15.83
N LEU A 174 -3.59 -11.48 16.67
CA LEU A 174 -3.70 -10.94 18.02
C LEU A 174 -2.47 -11.26 18.87
N MET A 175 -1.99 -12.52 18.84
CA MET A 175 -0.80 -12.94 19.57
C MET A 175 0.48 -12.22 19.11
N ILE A 176 0.65 -12.05 17.80
CA ILE A 176 1.81 -11.34 17.23
C ILE A 176 1.75 -9.85 17.57
N CYS A 177 0.58 -9.23 17.41
CA CYS A 177 0.42 -7.82 17.72
C CYS A 177 0.60 -7.56 19.22
N GLN A 178 0.13 -8.46 20.08
CA GLN A 178 0.36 -8.39 21.53
C GLN A 178 1.85 -8.48 21.88
N SER A 179 2.61 -9.42 21.30
CA SER A 179 4.04 -9.54 21.58
C SER A 179 4.84 -8.34 21.09
N LEU A 180 4.38 -7.69 20.03
CA LEU A 180 4.95 -6.46 19.51
C LEU A 180 4.35 -5.21 20.18
N GLY A 181 3.30 -5.28 21.00
CA GLY A 181 2.61 -4.08 21.48
C GLY A 181 2.04 -3.20 20.37
N ILE A 182 1.66 -3.80 19.23
CA ILE A 182 0.92 -3.14 18.16
C ILE A 182 -0.57 -3.21 18.51
N PRO A 183 -1.30 -2.09 18.57
CA PRO A 183 -2.74 -2.09 18.78
C PRO A 183 -3.48 -2.89 17.71
N VAL A 184 -4.48 -3.67 18.13
CA VAL A 184 -5.43 -4.31 17.22
C VAL A 184 -6.77 -3.62 17.34
N LYS A 185 -7.35 -3.27 16.20
CA LYS A 185 -8.67 -2.65 16.04
C LYS A 185 -9.57 -3.60 15.25
N HIS A 186 -10.86 -3.31 15.23
CA HIS A 186 -11.87 -4.10 14.51
C HIS A 186 -12.65 -3.25 13.50
N ALA A 187 -12.79 -3.75 12.28
CA ALA A 187 -13.67 -3.15 11.28
C ALA A 187 -15.07 -3.77 11.42
N ILE A 188 -16.06 -2.91 11.70
CA ILE A 188 -17.48 -3.28 11.86
C ILE A 188 -18.28 -2.65 10.72
N ALA A 189 -19.03 -3.45 9.98
CA ALA A 189 -19.88 -2.93 8.91
C ALA A 189 -21.02 -2.06 9.48
N ARG A 190 -21.18 -0.86 8.91
CA ARG A 190 -22.29 0.05 9.21
C ARG A 190 -23.26 0.07 8.04
N GLN A 191 -24.39 -0.62 8.21
CA GLN A 191 -25.39 -0.78 7.14
C GLN A 191 -25.95 0.56 6.64
N ASN A 192 -26.12 1.55 7.52
CA ASN A 192 -26.71 2.84 7.17
C ASN A 192 -25.80 3.71 6.28
N SER A 193 -24.48 3.64 6.48
CA SER A 193 -23.49 4.39 5.68
C SER A 193 -22.88 3.56 4.56
N CYS A 194 -23.09 2.24 4.56
CA CYS A 194 -22.41 1.29 3.70
C CYS A 194 -20.87 1.39 3.77
N THR A 195 -20.34 1.71 4.95
CA THR A 195 -18.90 1.81 5.24
C THR A 195 -18.52 0.93 6.43
N PHE A 196 -17.22 0.83 6.72
CA PHE A 196 -16.73 0.21 7.94
C PHE A 196 -16.43 1.26 9.02
N GLU A 197 -16.78 0.98 10.26
CA GLU A 197 -16.29 1.74 11.40
C GLU A 197 -15.12 0.98 12.04
N VAL A 198 -14.02 1.69 12.29
CA VAL A 198 -12.87 1.12 13.00
C VAL A 198 -13.01 1.41 14.49
N VAL A 199 -13.17 0.35 15.28
CA VAL A 199 -13.28 0.41 16.74
C VAL A 199 -12.07 -0.24 17.41
N ASN A 200 -11.78 0.15 18.65
CA ASN A 200 -10.74 -0.49 19.47
C ASN A 200 -11.19 -1.86 19.99
#